data_AF-A0A2S5UGD1-F1
#
_entry.id   AF-A0A2S5UGD1-F1
#
_cell.length_a   1.000
_cell.length_b   1.000
_cell.length_c   1.000
_cell.angle_alpha   90.00
_cell.angle_beta   90.00
_cell.angle_gamma   90.00
#
_symmetry.space_group_name_H-M   'P 1'
#
loop_
_entity.id
_entity.type
_entity.pdbx_description
1 polymer ?
#
loop_
_entity_poly.entity_id
_entity_poly.type
_entity_poly.pdbx_seq_one_letter_code
_entity_poly.pdbx_strand_id
1 'polypeptide(L)'
;MLGVLTLARDIQLAIVNKMTQVLIGDIYLRQQCDVFWLGYTISPAYTRQGYAIEAITATIDWIKENGFSLIKASVNPENTLSKKLLIRIGFNFSSIEDG
;
A
#
# COMPACT_ATOMS: atom_id res chain seq x y z
N MET A 1 -23.44 7.74 -25.50
CA MET A 1 -22.92 7.90 -24.12
C MET A 1 -21.74 6.96 -23.98
N LEU A 2 -20.53 7.43 -24.31
CA LEU A 2 -19.31 6.62 -24.19
C LEU A 2 -18.93 6.63 -22.71
N GLY A 3 -19.02 5.46 -22.07
CA GLY A 3 -18.67 5.27 -20.67
C GLY A 3 -17.24 5.74 -20.42
N VAL A 4 -17.07 6.50 -19.35
CA VAL A 4 -15.78 7.02 -18.89
C VAL A 4 -14.79 5.86 -18.78
N LEU A 5 -13.83 5.80 -19.69
CA LEU A 5 -12.63 4.98 -19.52
C LEU A 5 -11.85 5.59 -18.37
N THR A 6 -12.09 5.10 -17.15
CA THR A 6 -11.24 5.43 -16.01
C THR A 6 -9.89 4.78 -16.28
N LEU A 7 -8.93 5.54 -16.83
CA LEU A 7 -7.55 5.09 -16.94
C LEU A 7 -7.07 4.77 -15.51
N ALA A 8 -6.84 3.49 -15.23
CA ALA A 8 -6.13 3.12 -14.02
C ALA A 8 -4.74 3.77 -14.08
N ARG A 9 -4.38 4.48 -13.02
CA ARG A 9 -3.03 5.03 -12.86
C ARG A 9 -2.29 4.15 -11.87
N ASP A 10 -1.23 3.55 -12.38
CA ASP A 10 -0.32 2.71 -11.62
C ASP A 10 0.96 3.50 -11.36
N ILE A 11 1.41 3.52 -10.11
CA ILE A 11 2.63 4.21 -9.69
C ILE A 11 3.43 3.31 -8.77
N GLN A 12 4.74 3.23 -9.00
CA GLN A 12 5.70 2.63 -8.08
C GLN A 12 6.48 3.75 -7.38
N LEU A 13 6.37 3.84 -6.06
CA LEU A 13 7.08 4.81 -5.23
C LEU A 13 8.24 4.13 -4.52
N ALA A 14 9.44 4.69 -4.61
CA ALA A 14 10.59 4.20 -3.88
C ALA A 14 10.52 4.59 -2.39
N ILE A 15 10.79 3.63 -1.50
CA ILE A 15 11.06 3.90 -0.08
C ILE A 15 12.57 3.99 0.10
N VAL A 16 13.07 5.18 0.41
CA VAL A 16 14.51 5.45 0.55
C VAL A 16 14.81 5.83 2.00
N ASN A 17 15.82 5.20 2.59
CA ASN A 17 16.31 5.60 3.91
C ASN A 17 16.93 7.01 3.83
N LYS A 18 16.38 7.96 4.59
CA LYS A 18 16.79 9.37 4.52
C LYS A 18 18.26 9.62 4.86
N MET A 19 18.84 8.83 5.77
CA MET A 19 20.22 9.03 6.22
C MET A 19 21.22 8.39 5.26
N THR A 20 20.96 7.16 4.85
CA THR A 20 21.90 6.39 4.02
C THR A 20 21.67 6.54 2.52
N GLN A 21 20.53 7.10 2.12
CA GLN A 21 20.08 7.21 0.73
C GLN A 21 19.91 5.86 0.02
N VAL A 22 19.83 4.76 0.79
CA VAL A 22 19.64 3.41 0.26
C VAL A 22 18.15 3.17 -0.03
N LEU A 23 17.86 2.57 -1.18
CA LEU A 23 16.54 2.01 -1.48
C LEU A 23 16.25 0.83 -0.56
N ILE A 24 15.20 0.93 0.26
CA ILE A 24 14.85 -0.09 1.26
C ILE A 24 13.54 -0.80 0.96
N GLY A 25 12.84 -0.40 -0.10
CA GLY A 25 11.56 -0.97 -0.49
C GLY A 25 10.82 -0.08 -1.47
N ASP A 26 9.55 -0.39 -1.65
CA ASP A 26 8.68 0.30 -2.58
C ASP A 26 7.22 0.18 -2.15
N ILE A 27 6.41 1.10 -2.67
CA ILE A 27 4.95 1.08 -2.58
C ILE A 27 4.40 1.06 -4.00
N TYR A 28 3.54 0.09 -4.28
CA TYR A 28 2.73 0.06 -5.48
C TYR A 28 1.36 0.67 -5.16
N LEU A 29 0.95 1.65 -5.95
CA LEU A 29 -0.38 2.24 -5.90
C LEU A 29 -1.07 2.08 -7.24
N ARG A 30 -2.33 1.62 -7.21
CA ARG A 30 -3.22 1.62 -8.37
C ARG A 30 -4.53 2.28 -8.01
N GLN A 31 -4.84 3.38 -8.69
CA GLN A 31 -6.15 3.99 -8.59
C GLN A 31 -7.10 3.31 -9.59
N GLN A 32 -8.22 2.81 -9.10
CA GLN A 32 -9.30 2.26 -9.91
C GLN A 32 -10.63 2.87 -9.44
N CYS A 33 -11.18 3.80 -10.22
CA CYS A 33 -12.32 4.62 -9.81
C CYS A 33 -12.04 5.32 -8.48
N ASP A 34 -12.87 5.08 -7.46
CA ASP A 34 -12.76 5.68 -6.13
C ASP A 34 -11.95 4.81 -5.14
N VAL A 35 -11.30 3.75 -5.63
CA VAL A 35 -10.52 2.81 -4.82
C VAL A 35 -9.04 2.94 -5.12
N PHE A 36 -8.23 3.06 -4.07
CA PHE A 36 -6.79 2.86 -4.14
C PHE A 36 -6.40 1.45 -3.71
N TRP A 37 -5.76 0.71 -4.60
CA TRP A 37 -5.07 -0.53 -4.27
C TRP A 37 -3.64 -0.23 -3.84
N LEU A 38 -3.26 -0.74 -2.68
CA LEU A 38 -1.97 -0.54 -2.06
C LEU A 38 -1.24 -1.88 -1.91
N GLY A 39 -0.08 -1.99 -2.54
CA GLY A 39 0.91 -3.04 -2.31
C GLY A 39 2.21 -2.42 -1.80
N TYR A 40 3.02 -3.20 -1.09
CA TYR A 40 4.31 -2.72 -0.61
C TYR A 40 5.32 -3.86 -0.46
N THR A 41 6.59 -3.52 -0.57
CA THR A 41 7.71 -4.41 -0.27
C THR A 41 8.71 -3.67 0.61
N ILE A 42 9.25 -4.36 1.62
CA ILE A 42 10.41 -3.90 2.38
C ILE A 42 11.51 -4.96 2.24
N SER A 43 12.72 -4.50 1.92
CA SER A 43 13.90 -5.34 1.86
C SER A 43 14.09 -6.08 3.20
N PRO A 44 14.37 -7.40 3.19
CA PRO A 44 14.50 -8.21 4.40
C PRO A 44 15.42 -7.61 5.48
N ALA A 45 16.53 -6.98 5.06
CA ALA A 45 17.50 -6.33 5.93
C ALA A 45 16.94 -5.13 6.72
N TYR A 46 15.82 -4.57 6.28
CA TYR A 46 15.15 -3.40 6.86
C TYR A 46 13.78 -3.74 7.46
N THR A 47 13.44 -5.02 7.57
CA THR A 47 12.17 -5.46 8.19
C THR A 47 12.21 -5.29 9.71
N ARG A 48 11.02 -5.26 10.34
CA ARG A 48 10.84 -5.18 11.82
C ARG A 48 11.42 -3.93 12.49
N GLN A 49 11.77 -2.91 11.73
CA GLN A 49 12.30 -1.62 12.22
C GLN A 49 11.27 -0.47 12.17
N GLY A 50 10.04 -0.75 11.73
CA GLY A 50 8.97 0.25 11.65
C GLY A 50 8.82 0.94 10.30
N TYR A 51 9.78 0.78 9.37
CA TYR A 51 9.74 1.46 8.06
C TYR A 51 8.48 1.19 7.24
N ALA A 52 7.97 -0.05 7.23
CA ALA A 52 6.71 -0.36 6.57
C ALA A 52 5.54 0.46 7.15
N ILE A 53 5.44 0.54 8.48
CA ILE A 53 4.35 1.27 9.15
C ILE A 53 4.45 2.76 8.80
N GLU A 54 5.65 3.35 8.89
CA GLU A 54 5.88 4.75 8.54
C GLU A 54 5.48 5.06 7.10
N ALA A 55 6.01 4.30 6.14
CA ALA A 55 5.80 4.55 4.72
C ALA A 55 4.33 4.33 4.29
N ILE A 56 3.69 3.28 4.78
CA ILE A 56 2.29 2.96 4.44
C ILE A 56 1.33 3.96 5.09
N THR A 57 1.55 4.33 6.35
CA THR A 57 0.70 5.33 7.04
C THR A 57 0.76 6.67 6.32
N ALA A 58 1.97 7.16 6.00
CA ALA A 58 2.15 8.40 5.25
C ALA A 58 1.46 8.37 3.88
N THR A 59 1.49 7.20 3.20
CA THR A 59 0.81 7.02 1.92
C THR A 59 -0.72 7.07 2.08
N ILE A 60 -1.26 6.41 3.11
CA ILE A 60 -2.70 6.43 3.41
C ILE A 60 -3.17 7.85 3.72
N ASP A 61 -2.39 8.60 4.50
CA ASP A 61 -2.72 9.97 4.85
C ASP A 61 -2.73 10.85 3.60
N TRP A 62 -1.73 10.72 2.73
CA TRP A 62 -1.72 11.41 1.44
C TRP A 62 -2.92 11.06 0.56
N ILE A 63 -3.30 9.78 0.47
CA ILE A 63 -4.48 9.36 -0.30
C ILE A 63 -5.76 10.02 0.24
N LYS A 64 -5.91 10.08 1.58
CA LYS A 64 -7.05 10.71 2.25
C LYS A 64 -7.09 12.22 2.05
N GLU A 65 -5.94 12.89 2.16
CA GLU A 65 -5.81 14.33 1.90
C GLU A 65 -6.20 14.69 0.45
N ASN A 66 -6.04 13.76 -0.49
CA ASN A 66 -6.46 13.91 -1.89
C ASN A 66 -7.93 13.52 -2.13
N GLY A 67 -8.73 13.30 -1.07
CA GLY A 67 -10.18 13.11 -1.16
C GLY A 67 -10.64 11.66 -1.32
N PHE A 68 -9.75 10.67 -1.22
CA PHE A 68 -10.09 9.26 -1.35
C PHE A 68 -10.23 8.59 0.01
N SER A 69 -11.33 7.87 0.22
CA SER A 69 -11.64 7.22 1.50
C SER A 69 -11.51 5.70 1.48
N LEU A 70 -11.56 5.08 0.29
CA LEU A 70 -11.55 3.64 0.14
C LEU A 70 -10.18 3.14 -0.34
N ILE A 71 -9.48 2.46 0.56
CA ILE A 71 -8.16 1.88 0.31
C ILE A 71 -8.26 0.37 0.54
N LYS A 72 -7.77 -0.41 -0.42
CA LYS A 72 -7.69 -1.87 -0.35
C LYS A 72 -6.24 -2.32 -0.44
N ALA A 73 -5.92 -3.40 0.24
CA ALA A 73 -4.62 -4.06 0.15
C ALA A 73 -4.85 -5.57 0.04
N SER A 74 -4.18 -6.20 -0.93
CA SER A 74 -4.20 -7.65 -1.09
C SER A 74 -2.91 -8.23 -0.54
N VAL A 75 -3.04 -9.28 0.27
CA VAL A 75 -1.92 -9.94 0.92
C VAL A 75 -2.05 -11.43 0.74
N ASN A 76 -0.94 -12.11 0.42
CA ASN A 76 -0.91 -13.56 0.39
C ASN A 76 -1.40 -14.13 1.75
N PRO A 77 -2.33 -15.10 1.77
CA PRO A 77 -2.86 -15.70 3.00
C PRO A 77 -1.79 -16.15 3.99
N GLU A 78 -0.62 -16.61 3.53
CA GLU A 78 0.47 -17.07 4.38
C GLU A 78 1.30 -15.93 4.98
N ASN A 79 1.19 -14.71 4.44
CA ASN A 79 1.96 -13.55 4.87
C ASN A 79 1.37 -12.91 6.14
N THR A 80 1.53 -13.63 7.25
CA THR A 80 1.02 -13.26 8.57
C THR A 80 1.59 -11.93 9.08
N LEU A 81 2.82 -11.57 8.69
CA LEU A 81 3.42 -10.29 9.07
C LEU A 81 2.69 -9.11 8.45
N SER A 82 2.38 -9.18 7.15
CA SER A 82 1.70 -8.09 6.45
C SER A 82 0.23 -7.98 6.89
N LYS A 83 -0.45 -9.11 7.12
CA LYS A 83 -1.79 -9.12 7.72
C LYS A 83 -1.82 -8.39 9.07
N LYS A 84 -0.89 -8.72 9.97
CA LYS A 84 -0.79 -8.07 11.30
C LYS A 84 -0.47 -6.59 11.19
N LEU A 85 0.41 -6.21 10.26
CA LEU A 85 0.73 -4.81 10.01
C LEU A 85 -0.49 -4.02 9.56
N LEU A 86 -1.20 -4.51 8.54
CA LEU A 86 -2.37 -3.84 7.97
C LEU A 86 -3.47 -3.66 9.03
N ILE A 87 -3.74 -4.70 9.84
CA ILE A 87 -4.69 -4.60 10.96
C ILE A 87 -4.24 -3.53 11.96
N ARG A 88 -2.95 -3.49 12.31
CA ARG A 88 -2.41 -2.50 13.26
C ARG A 88 -2.59 -1.06 12.78
N ILE A 89 -2.59 -0.82 11.47
CA ILE A 89 -2.78 0.52 10.87
C ILE A 89 -4.23 0.78 10.44
N GLY A 90 -5.18 -0.05 10.89
CA GLY A 90 -6.62 0.21 10.76
C GLY A 90 -7.33 -0.46 9.58
N PHE A 91 -6.66 -1.36 8.84
CA PHE A 91 -7.36 -2.18 7.86
C PHE A 91 -8.21 -3.24 8.55
N ASN A 92 -9.35 -3.55 7.93
CA ASN A 92 -10.21 -4.66 8.32
C ASN A 92 -10.17 -5.71 7.21
N PHE A 93 -10.17 -6.98 7.61
CA PHE A 93 -10.26 -8.08 6.66
C PHE A 93 -11.64 -8.07 5.98
N SER A 94 -11.67 -8.16 4.65
CA SER A 94 -12.91 -8.15 3.87
C SER A 94 -13.25 -9.50 3.24
N SER A 95 -12.28 -10.14 2.58
CA SER A 95 -12.51 -11.30 1.72
C SER A 95 -11.21 -12.08 1.45
N ILE A 96 -11.36 -13.35 1.09
CA ILE A 96 -10.34 -14.14 0.40
C ILE A 96 -10.78 -14.19 -1.06
N GLU A 97 -9.88 -13.86 -1.98
CA GLU A 97 -10.08 -14.05 -3.41
C GLU A 97 -9.34 -15.33 -3.81
N ASP A 98 -10.06 -16.32 -4.33
CA ASP A 98 -9.45 -17.48 -4.98
C ASP A 98 -8.86 -17.00 -6.31
N GLY A 99 -7.56 -17.20 -6.48
CA GLY A 99 -6.80 -16.75 -7.65
C GLY A 99 -7.15 -17.48 -8.95
#